data_AF-A0A1Z4JPC8-F1
#
_entry.id   AF-A0A1Z4JPC8-F1
#
_cell.length_a   1.000
_cell.length_b   1.000
_cell.length_c   1.000
_cell.angle_alpha   90.00
_cell.angle_beta   90.00
_cell.angle_gamma   90.00
#
_symmetry.space_group_name_H-M   'P 1'
#
loop_
_entity.id
_entity.type
_entity.pdbx_description
1 polymer ?
#
loop_
_entity_poly.entity_id
_entity_poly.type
_entity_poly.pdbx_seq_one_letter_code
_entity_poly.pdbx_strand_id
1 'polypeptide(L)'
;MSFLTPAKHIDKIIAASIRLSGVSAAGNSTVVTSQITTALSTAGDKGVSVPLQISSSGGLGVIVTPPSNRCEIYNATSKDKISSASGEEVYARLTQASGVYTLSFYTLENNGTETAYSFGSSTPIDIEFNYRFDFRRLPADAIIGIPTRNISEDPTTPTGQTLFREKLNVTGTNTIDPLSKTPVNATAIFLIVNQTTLDAFGGSTAAFAVNLSTKEVTWNPANAGYDLDTTDRVIAVYSTIE
;
A
#
# COMPACT_ATOMS: atom_id res chain seq x y z
N MET A 1 0.28 16.63 -19.08
CA MET A 1 -0.57 15.71 -19.87
C MET A 1 -2.00 15.97 -19.46
N SER A 2 -2.81 16.66 -20.28
CA SER A 2 -4.22 16.92 -19.92
C SER A 2 -4.99 15.61 -20.05
N PHE A 3 -5.51 15.10 -18.93
CA PHE A 3 -6.39 13.95 -18.94
C PHE A 3 -7.76 14.42 -19.47
N LEU A 4 -7.95 14.36 -20.79
CA LEU A 4 -9.25 14.57 -21.40
C LEU A 4 -10.11 13.34 -21.11
N THR A 5 -11.00 13.44 -20.13
CA THR A 5 -12.05 12.43 -19.92
C THR A 5 -13.01 12.50 -21.11
N PRO A 6 -13.17 11.41 -21.88
CA PRO A 6 -14.18 11.37 -22.94
C PRO A 6 -15.56 11.65 -22.34
N ALA A 7 -16.40 12.40 -23.07
CA ALA A 7 -17.79 12.59 -22.68
C ALA A 7 -18.44 11.21 -22.40
N LYS A 8 -19.15 11.08 -21.28
CA LYS A 8 -19.76 9.86 -20.68
C LYS A 8 -18.94 9.05 -19.67
N HIS A 9 -17.74 9.50 -19.24
CA HIS A 9 -16.94 8.79 -18.22
C HIS A 9 -16.98 9.39 -16.80
N ILE A 10 -17.64 10.54 -16.61
CA ILE A 10 -17.62 11.30 -15.34
C ILE A 10 -18.49 10.67 -14.24
N ASP A 11 -19.54 9.92 -14.59
CA ASP A 11 -20.43 9.25 -13.62
C ASP A 11 -20.13 7.75 -13.46
N LYS A 12 -18.89 7.31 -13.71
CA LYS A 12 -18.51 5.91 -13.48
C LYS A 12 -18.35 5.63 -11.98
N ILE A 13 -18.78 4.45 -11.58
CA ILE A 13 -18.71 3.99 -10.18
C ILE A 13 -17.47 3.14 -10.04
N ILE A 14 -16.74 3.36 -8.95
CA ILE A 14 -15.55 2.62 -8.62
C ILE A 14 -15.93 1.60 -7.55
N ALA A 15 -15.31 0.42 -7.59
CA ALA A 15 -15.39 -0.54 -6.50
C ALA A 15 -14.01 -0.69 -5.87
N ALA A 16 -13.97 -0.84 -4.55
CA ALA A 16 -12.78 -1.28 -3.84
C ALA A 16 -13.15 -2.45 -2.91
N SER A 17 -12.14 -3.27 -2.63
CA SER A 17 -12.23 -4.32 -1.64
C SER A 17 -12.21 -3.73 -0.23
N ILE A 18 -13.15 -4.18 0.60
CA ILE A 18 -13.15 -3.94 2.03
C ILE A 18 -12.85 -5.25 2.72
N ARG A 19 -11.88 -5.21 3.64
CA ARG A 19 -11.41 -6.40 4.36
C ARG A 19 -12.15 -6.57 5.69
N LEU A 20 -12.65 -7.77 5.91
CA LEU A 20 -13.06 -8.29 7.21
C LEU A 20 -11.92 -9.15 7.74
N SER A 21 -11.42 -8.83 8.93
CA SER A 21 -10.31 -9.57 9.54
C SER A 21 -10.83 -10.53 10.61
N GLY A 22 -10.30 -11.77 10.64
CA GLY A 22 -10.57 -12.73 11.70
C GLY A 22 -12.03 -13.19 11.81
N VAL A 23 -12.74 -13.28 10.68
CA VAL A 23 -14.08 -13.89 10.63
C VAL A 23 -13.97 -15.36 11.02
N SER A 24 -14.75 -15.81 12.00
CA SER A 24 -14.83 -17.22 12.35
C SER A 24 -15.79 -17.93 11.39
N ALA A 25 -15.23 -18.62 10.39
CA ALA A 25 -15.98 -19.41 9.43
C ALA A 25 -16.25 -20.82 9.96
N ALA A 26 -17.47 -21.30 9.77
CA ALA A 26 -17.86 -22.65 10.16
C ALA A 26 -18.92 -23.18 9.19
N GLY A 27 -18.77 -24.44 8.77
CA GLY A 27 -19.70 -25.04 7.82
C GLY A 27 -19.62 -24.40 6.44
N ASN A 28 -20.75 -24.37 5.73
CA ASN A 28 -20.86 -23.87 4.36
C ASN A 28 -21.16 -22.37 4.25
N SER A 29 -21.47 -21.71 5.37
CA SER A 29 -21.84 -20.30 5.36
C SER A 29 -21.66 -19.62 6.72
N THR A 30 -21.50 -18.30 6.71
CA THR A 30 -21.32 -17.50 7.92
C THR A 30 -22.02 -16.16 7.79
N VAL A 31 -22.77 -15.77 8.82
CA VAL A 31 -23.37 -14.43 8.93
C VAL A 31 -22.28 -13.43 9.32
N VAL A 32 -22.17 -12.35 8.54
CA VAL A 32 -21.10 -11.34 8.69
C VAL A 32 -21.61 -9.91 8.85
N THR A 33 -22.91 -9.72 9.12
CA THR A 33 -23.54 -8.40 9.19
C THR A 33 -22.84 -7.45 10.16
N SER A 34 -22.49 -7.90 11.37
CA SER A 34 -21.83 -7.06 12.36
C SER A 34 -20.40 -6.73 11.96
N GLN A 35 -19.66 -7.69 11.42
CA GLN A 35 -18.29 -7.50 10.94
C GLN A 35 -18.24 -6.49 9.78
N ILE A 36 -19.19 -6.58 8.83
CA ILE A 36 -19.32 -5.58 7.76
C ILE A 36 -19.63 -4.21 8.35
N THR A 37 -20.60 -4.11 9.27
CA THR A 37 -20.96 -2.84 9.90
C THR A 37 -19.74 -2.18 10.56
N THR A 38 -18.95 -2.96 11.29
CA THR A 38 -17.70 -2.49 11.90
C THR A 38 -16.69 -2.05 10.85
N ALA A 39 -16.44 -2.83 9.81
CA ALA A 39 -15.47 -2.47 8.76
C ALA A 39 -15.89 -1.20 8.01
N LEU A 40 -17.20 -1.02 7.73
CA LEU A 40 -17.70 0.17 7.06
C LEU A 40 -17.65 1.44 7.93
N SER A 41 -17.53 1.31 9.25
CA SER A 41 -17.43 2.47 10.14
C SER A 41 -16.16 3.29 9.94
N THR A 42 -15.13 2.72 9.30
CA THR A 42 -13.84 3.36 9.02
C THR A 42 -13.36 3.22 7.58
N ALA A 43 -14.20 2.70 6.67
CA ALA A 43 -13.78 2.40 5.30
C ALA A 43 -13.72 3.62 4.35
N GLY A 44 -14.25 4.78 4.78
CA GLY A 44 -14.22 6.01 3.99
C GLY A 44 -12.93 6.81 4.17
N ASP A 45 -12.80 7.89 3.40
CA ASP A 45 -11.67 8.81 3.49
C ASP A 45 -11.43 9.26 4.94
N LYS A 46 -10.15 9.29 5.36
CA LYS A 46 -9.72 9.65 6.72
C LYS A 46 -10.42 8.83 7.83
N GLY A 47 -10.87 7.61 7.53
CA GLY A 47 -11.54 6.74 8.49
C GLY A 47 -13.00 7.11 8.75
N VAL A 48 -13.64 7.85 7.85
CA VAL A 48 -15.07 8.20 7.96
C VAL A 48 -15.95 6.99 7.64
N SER A 49 -17.09 6.88 8.32
CA SER A 49 -18.05 5.81 8.06
C SER A 49 -18.69 5.90 6.67
N VAL A 50 -18.84 4.77 5.99
CA VAL A 50 -19.65 4.63 4.78
C VAL A 50 -20.92 3.83 5.08
N PRO A 51 -22.05 4.12 4.39
CA PRO A 51 -23.31 3.47 4.70
C PRO A 51 -23.31 1.97 4.35
N LEU A 52 -23.88 1.16 5.25
CA LEU A 52 -24.26 -0.21 4.95
C LEU A 52 -25.55 -0.22 4.13
N GLN A 53 -25.42 -0.43 2.83
CA GLN A 53 -26.53 -0.56 1.90
C GLN A 53 -26.17 -1.52 0.77
N ILE A 54 -27.17 -2.12 0.12
CA ILE A 54 -26.96 -2.92 -1.07
C ILE A 54 -26.69 -1.99 -2.26
N SER A 55 -25.66 -2.29 -3.05
CA SER A 55 -25.47 -1.62 -4.32
C SER A 55 -26.53 -2.05 -5.33
N SER A 56 -27.44 -1.14 -5.68
CA SER A 56 -28.30 -1.27 -6.86
C SER A 56 -27.49 -1.07 -8.15
N SER A 57 -28.08 -1.27 -9.33
CA SER A 57 -27.40 -1.02 -10.61
C SER A 57 -26.95 0.44 -10.70
N GLY A 58 -25.68 0.69 -10.41
CA GLY A 58 -25.14 2.05 -10.32
C GLY A 58 -25.23 2.71 -8.93
N GLY A 59 -25.63 1.98 -7.90
CA GLY A 59 -25.74 2.50 -6.53
C GLY A 59 -24.46 2.29 -5.71
N LEU A 60 -24.24 3.17 -4.74
CA LEU A 60 -23.24 3.00 -3.69
C LEU A 60 -23.59 1.77 -2.84
N GLY A 61 -22.59 1.09 -2.27
CA GLY A 61 -22.85 0.03 -1.30
C GLY A 61 -22.17 -1.29 -1.60
N VAL A 62 -22.54 -2.29 -0.80
CA VAL A 62 -22.04 -3.66 -0.85
C VAL A 62 -22.62 -4.37 -2.07
N ILE A 63 -21.78 -5.02 -2.87
CA ILE A 63 -22.23 -5.83 -4.01
C ILE A 63 -22.64 -7.22 -3.52
N VAL A 64 -23.93 -7.55 -3.64
CA VAL A 64 -24.49 -8.85 -3.17
C VAL A 64 -25.16 -9.66 -4.28
N THR A 65 -25.21 -9.14 -5.51
CA THR A 65 -25.84 -9.79 -6.65
C THR A 65 -24.80 -10.45 -7.58
N PRO A 66 -24.98 -11.72 -7.98
CA PRO A 66 -24.12 -12.36 -8.97
C PRO A 66 -24.09 -11.62 -10.33
N PRO A 67 -23.01 -11.78 -11.12
CA PRO A 67 -21.82 -12.60 -10.84
C PRO A 67 -20.79 -11.90 -9.94
N SER A 68 -20.93 -10.59 -9.70
CA SER A 68 -19.92 -9.73 -9.08
C SER A 68 -19.88 -9.76 -7.55
N ASN A 69 -20.68 -10.61 -6.90
CA ASN A 69 -20.73 -10.75 -5.45
C ASN A 69 -19.69 -11.74 -4.89
N ARG A 70 -18.65 -12.05 -5.66
CA ARG A 70 -17.53 -12.87 -5.19
C ARG A 70 -16.71 -12.09 -4.16
N CYS A 71 -16.24 -12.83 -3.16
CA CYS A 71 -15.36 -12.35 -2.12
C CYS A 71 -14.15 -13.26 -2.02
N GLU A 72 -12.99 -12.66 -1.86
CA GLU A 72 -11.74 -13.36 -1.71
C GLU A 72 -11.56 -13.81 -0.26
N ILE A 73 -11.00 -15.01 -0.05
CA ILE A 73 -10.74 -15.56 1.28
C ILE A 73 -9.25 -15.80 1.46
N TYR A 74 -8.76 -15.46 2.64
CA TYR A 74 -7.38 -15.66 3.06
C TYR A 74 -7.31 -16.30 4.45
N ASN A 75 -6.23 -17.03 4.73
CA ASN A 75 -5.93 -17.50 6.06
C ASN A 75 -5.69 -16.30 6.99
N ALA A 76 -6.38 -16.23 8.13
CA ALA A 76 -6.26 -15.08 9.03
C ALA A 76 -4.86 -14.93 9.66
N THR A 77 -4.05 -15.98 9.69
CA THR A 77 -2.69 -15.95 10.25
C THR A 77 -1.66 -15.73 9.15
N SER A 78 -1.58 -16.64 8.17
CA SER A 78 -0.53 -16.58 7.13
C SER A 78 -0.80 -15.54 6.05
N LYS A 79 -2.05 -15.09 5.91
CA LYS A 79 -2.54 -14.18 4.87
C LYS A 79 -2.51 -14.75 3.45
N ASP A 80 -2.18 -16.01 3.29
CA ASP A 80 -2.23 -16.71 1.99
C ASP A 80 -3.66 -17.08 1.60
N LYS A 81 -3.87 -17.36 0.31
CA LYS A 81 -5.11 -17.98 -0.18
C LYS A 81 -5.32 -19.33 0.48
N ILE A 82 -6.57 -19.62 0.82
CA ILE A 82 -6.97 -20.93 1.29
C ILE A 82 -7.28 -21.80 0.08
N SER A 83 -6.66 -22.98 0.04
CA SER A 83 -6.96 -24.00 -0.96
C SER A 83 -7.71 -25.17 -0.34
N SER A 84 -8.53 -25.85 -1.15
CA SER A 84 -9.15 -27.12 -0.82
C SER A 84 -8.11 -28.23 -0.69
N ALA A 85 -8.54 -29.42 -0.23
CA ALA A 85 -7.68 -30.61 -0.23
C ALA A 85 -7.20 -31.05 -1.63
N SER A 86 -7.95 -30.69 -2.68
CA SER A 86 -7.61 -30.96 -4.08
C SER A 86 -6.81 -29.83 -4.73
N GLY A 87 -6.54 -28.75 -4.00
CA GLY A 87 -5.72 -27.61 -4.44
C GLY A 87 -6.49 -26.48 -5.12
N GLU A 88 -7.83 -26.51 -5.17
CA GLU A 88 -8.61 -25.38 -5.71
C GLU A 88 -8.67 -24.22 -4.72
N GLU A 89 -8.62 -22.98 -5.22
CA GLU A 89 -8.81 -21.79 -4.38
C GLU A 89 -10.25 -21.73 -3.83
N VAL A 90 -10.35 -21.45 -2.53
CA VAL A 90 -11.62 -21.24 -1.85
C VAL A 90 -11.98 -19.76 -1.89
N TYR A 91 -13.22 -19.46 -2.27
CA TYR A 91 -13.78 -18.11 -2.28
C TYR A 91 -15.18 -18.12 -1.66
N ALA A 92 -15.76 -16.93 -1.48
CA ALA A 92 -17.13 -16.79 -1.00
C ALA A 92 -18.02 -16.03 -1.99
N ARG A 93 -19.33 -16.20 -1.83
CA ARG A 93 -20.33 -15.28 -2.36
C ARG A 93 -21.02 -14.57 -1.21
N LEU A 94 -21.06 -13.25 -1.27
CA LEU A 94 -21.82 -12.44 -0.33
C LEU A 94 -23.25 -12.26 -0.84
N THR A 95 -24.22 -12.61 0.00
CA THR A 95 -25.64 -12.40 -0.27
C THR A 95 -26.27 -11.62 0.87
N GLN A 96 -27.42 -11.01 0.60
CA GLN A 96 -28.19 -10.32 1.63
C GLN A 96 -29.67 -10.69 1.49
N ALA A 97 -30.29 -10.95 2.62
CA ALA A 97 -31.74 -11.10 2.73
C ALA A 97 -32.21 -10.48 4.06
N SER A 98 -33.26 -9.65 4.01
CA SER A 98 -33.89 -9.07 5.21
C SER A 98 -32.91 -8.38 6.18
N GLY A 99 -31.89 -7.70 5.66
CA GLY A 99 -30.88 -6.99 6.46
C GLY A 99 -29.68 -7.86 6.88
N VAL A 100 -29.72 -9.17 6.63
CA VAL A 100 -28.68 -10.10 7.05
C VAL A 100 -27.73 -10.40 5.90
N TYR A 101 -26.45 -10.13 6.10
CA TYR A 101 -25.39 -10.42 5.13
C TYR A 101 -24.74 -11.77 5.46
N THR A 102 -24.74 -12.66 4.48
CA THR A 102 -24.26 -14.04 4.62
C THR A 102 -23.24 -14.35 3.54
N LEU A 103 -22.12 -14.91 3.95
CA LEU A 103 -21.13 -15.51 3.05
C LEU A 103 -21.44 -16.99 2.88
N SER A 104 -21.45 -17.46 1.65
CA SER A 104 -21.48 -18.88 1.31
C SER A 104 -20.18 -19.26 0.63
N PHE A 105 -19.58 -20.40 0.99
CA PHE A 105 -18.23 -20.77 0.58
C PHE A 105 -18.23 -21.76 -0.57
N TYR A 106 -17.29 -21.58 -1.49
CA TYR A 106 -17.18 -22.37 -2.71
C TYR A 106 -15.73 -22.56 -3.12
N THR A 107 -15.48 -23.59 -3.92
CA THR A 107 -14.29 -23.71 -4.78
C THR A 107 -14.71 -23.55 -6.24
N LEU A 108 -13.76 -23.18 -7.09
CA LEU A 108 -13.94 -23.19 -8.54
C LEU A 108 -13.03 -24.28 -9.10
N GLU A 109 -13.63 -25.38 -9.53
CA GLU A 109 -12.88 -26.47 -10.16
C GLU A 109 -12.26 -26.00 -11.49
N ASN A 110 -11.22 -26.70 -11.96
CA ASN A 110 -10.54 -26.37 -13.22
C ASN A 110 -11.45 -26.41 -14.47
N ASN A 111 -12.66 -26.96 -14.34
CA ASN A 111 -13.70 -26.97 -15.38
C ASN A 111 -14.66 -25.75 -15.29
N GLY A 112 -14.46 -24.84 -14.34
CA GLY A 112 -15.30 -23.67 -14.10
C GLY A 112 -16.56 -23.92 -13.26
N THR A 113 -16.74 -25.14 -12.73
CA THR A 113 -17.88 -25.50 -11.87
C THR A 113 -17.67 -24.96 -10.47
N GLU A 114 -18.70 -24.29 -9.96
CA GLU A 114 -18.74 -23.82 -8.58
C GLU A 114 -19.25 -24.96 -7.68
N THR A 115 -18.38 -25.42 -6.78
CA THR A 115 -18.68 -26.51 -5.84
C THR A 115 -18.72 -25.96 -4.43
N ALA A 116 -19.71 -26.37 -3.62
CA ALA A 116 -19.84 -25.89 -2.25
C ALA A 116 -18.64 -26.34 -1.39
N TYR A 117 -18.06 -25.41 -0.64
CA TYR A 117 -16.98 -25.66 0.31
C TYR A 117 -17.49 -25.54 1.74
N SER A 118 -16.95 -26.35 2.64
CA SER A 118 -17.27 -26.28 4.06
C SER A 118 -15.99 -26.12 4.88
N PHE A 119 -15.91 -25.06 5.67
CA PHE A 119 -14.88 -24.95 6.69
C PHE A 119 -15.15 -25.96 7.82
N GLY A 120 -14.08 -26.33 8.52
CA GLY A 120 -14.19 -27.00 9.81
C GLY A 120 -14.80 -26.08 10.87
N SER A 121 -14.82 -26.54 12.12
CA SER A 121 -15.33 -25.73 13.23
C SER A 121 -14.48 -24.47 13.45
N SER A 122 -15.11 -23.29 13.35
CA SER A 122 -14.54 -21.99 13.76
C SER A 122 -13.14 -21.70 13.21
N THR A 123 -12.98 -21.82 11.89
CA THR A 123 -11.73 -21.48 11.19
C THR A 123 -11.62 -19.97 11.03
N PRO A 124 -10.57 -19.30 11.57
CA PRO A 124 -10.39 -17.87 11.40
C PRO A 124 -9.90 -17.56 9.98
N ILE A 125 -10.64 -16.69 9.29
CA ILE A 125 -10.35 -16.26 7.92
C ILE A 125 -10.42 -14.74 7.78
N ASP A 126 -9.66 -14.20 6.84
CA ASP A 126 -9.84 -12.83 6.37
C ASP A 126 -10.59 -12.85 5.03
N ILE A 127 -11.44 -11.86 4.81
CA ILE A 127 -12.37 -11.84 3.67
C ILE A 127 -12.36 -10.46 3.04
N GLU A 128 -12.28 -10.40 1.72
CA GLU A 128 -12.39 -9.13 0.98
C GLU A 128 -13.64 -9.13 0.12
N PHE A 129 -14.54 -8.17 0.38
CA PHE A 129 -15.77 -7.98 -0.39
C PHE A 129 -15.76 -6.65 -1.11
N ASN A 130 -16.44 -6.58 -2.25
CA ASN A 130 -16.45 -5.38 -3.07
C ASN A 130 -17.52 -4.37 -2.58
N TYR A 131 -17.10 -3.12 -2.41
CA TYR A 131 -17.97 -1.98 -2.10
C TYR A 131 -17.86 -0.92 -3.19
N ARG A 132 -19.00 -0.46 -3.69
CA ARG A 132 -19.09 0.60 -4.71
C ARG A 132 -19.20 1.97 -4.07
N PHE A 133 -18.42 2.92 -4.57
CA PHE A 133 -18.46 4.33 -4.19
C PHE A 133 -18.42 5.24 -5.41
N ASP A 134 -18.86 6.48 -5.23
CA ASP A 134 -18.85 7.52 -6.25
C ASP A 134 -17.54 8.33 -6.21
N PHE A 135 -17.21 8.97 -7.33
CA PHE A 135 -16.04 9.85 -7.42
C PHE A 135 -16.06 11.00 -6.40
N ARG A 136 -17.24 11.46 -5.98
CA ARG A 136 -17.37 12.55 -4.98
C ARG A 136 -16.81 12.17 -3.61
N ARG A 137 -16.79 10.88 -3.28
CA ARG A 137 -16.21 10.35 -2.03
C ARG A 137 -14.77 9.91 -2.19
N LEU A 138 -14.22 9.92 -3.40
CA LEU A 138 -12.79 9.72 -3.55
C LEU A 138 -12.08 10.99 -3.07
N PRO A 139 -11.14 10.90 -2.11
CA PRO A 139 -10.39 12.06 -1.67
C PRO A 139 -9.76 12.75 -2.89
N ALA A 140 -10.02 14.04 -3.04
CA ALA A 140 -9.52 14.85 -4.14
C ALA A 140 -7.98 14.73 -4.23
N ASP A 141 -7.30 14.63 -3.10
CA ASP A 141 -5.84 14.45 -3.02
C ASP A 141 -5.35 13.11 -3.61
N ALA A 142 -6.17 12.06 -3.61
CA ALA A 142 -5.82 10.76 -4.17
C ALA A 142 -5.90 10.72 -5.72
N ILE A 143 -6.62 11.65 -6.37
CA ILE A 143 -6.64 11.82 -7.84
C ILE A 143 -5.80 13.02 -8.29
N ILE A 144 -5.85 14.13 -7.56
CA ILE A 144 -5.28 15.43 -7.95
C ILE A 144 -3.83 15.58 -7.48
N GLY A 145 -3.26 14.56 -6.84
CA GLY A 145 -1.82 14.41 -6.63
C GLY A 145 -1.03 14.23 -7.94
N ILE A 146 -1.32 15.01 -8.97
CA ILE A 146 -0.34 15.33 -10.01
C ILE A 146 0.45 16.48 -9.43
N PRO A 147 1.67 16.27 -8.88
CA PRO A 147 2.53 17.38 -8.54
C PRO A 147 2.69 18.23 -9.80
N THR A 148 2.14 19.44 -9.78
CA THR A 148 2.47 20.44 -10.79
C THR A 148 3.91 20.82 -10.51
N ARG A 149 4.83 20.34 -11.35
CA ARG A 149 6.21 20.78 -11.34
C ARG A 149 6.23 22.29 -11.58
N ASN A 150 6.39 23.07 -10.51
CA ASN A 150 6.67 24.48 -10.61
C ASN A 150 8.18 24.64 -10.86
N ILE A 151 8.60 25.50 -11.79
CA ILE A 151 10.03 25.80 -12.03
C ILE A 151 10.71 26.32 -10.74
N SER A 152 9.95 26.90 -9.81
CA SER A 152 10.43 27.32 -8.50
C SER A 152 10.66 26.17 -7.51
N GLU A 153 10.09 25.01 -7.77
CA GLU A 153 10.22 23.77 -6.98
C GLU A 153 11.15 22.76 -7.63
N ASP A 154 11.54 23.01 -8.88
CA ASP A 154 12.74 22.38 -9.43
C ASP A 154 13.91 22.74 -8.54
N PRO A 155 14.82 21.81 -8.24
CA PRO A 155 16.09 22.17 -7.65
C PRO A 155 16.76 23.17 -8.60
N THR A 156 16.66 24.45 -8.27
CA THR A 156 17.56 25.44 -8.83
C THR A 156 18.91 25.00 -8.31
N THR A 157 19.72 24.37 -9.14
CA THR A 157 21.16 24.38 -8.91
C THR A 157 21.56 25.85 -8.98
N PRO A 158 22.04 26.47 -7.87
CA PRO A 158 22.81 27.69 -7.99
C PRO A 158 23.80 27.54 -9.15
N THR A 159 23.84 28.54 -10.03
CA THR A 159 24.72 28.55 -11.19
C THR A 159 26.13 28.14 -10.78
N GLY A 160 26.67 27.07 -11.38
CA GLY A 160 28.00 26.54 -11.07
C GLY A 160 28.04 25.25 -10.27
N GLN A 161 26.90 24.64 -9.90
CA GLN A 161 26.89 23.34 -9.24
C GLN A 161 26.90 22.16 -10.23
N THR A 162 27.70 21.14 -9.92
CA THR A 162 27.70 19.86 -10.65
C THR A 162 27.22 18.74 -9.75
N LEU A 163 26.47 17.79 -10.33
CA LEU A 163 26.10 16.57 -9.64
C LEU A 163 27.35 15.68 -9.55
N PHE A 164 27.78 15.39 -8.33
CA PHE A 164 28.91 14.55 -8.05
C PHE A 164 28.44 13.21 -7.47
N ARG A 165 29.14 12.15 -7.88
CA ARG A 165 28.89 10.78 -7.41
C ARG A 165 30.20 10.16 -7.03
N GLU A 166 30.26 9.60 -5.83
CA GLU A 166 31.44 8.89 -5.35
C GLU A 166 31.07 7.63 -4.60
N LYS A 167 31.99 6.66 -4.62
CA LYS A 167 31.90 5.50 -3.75
C LYS A 167 32.53 5.87 -2.41
N LEU A 168 31.83 5.63 -1.31
CA LEU A 168 32.37 5.72 0.04
C LEU A 168 32.72 4.31 0.53
N ASN A 169 33.81 4.16 1.28
CA ASN A 169 34.09 2.88 1.94
C ASN A 169 33.49 2.87 3.33
N VAL A 170 33.00 1.71 3.74
CA VAL A 170 32.63 1.44 5.13
C VAL A 170 33.89 0.90 5.82
N THR A 171 34.46 1.67 6.73
CA THR A 171 35.76 1.37 7.38
C THR A 171 35.61 0.58 8.68
N GLY A 172 34.38 0.48 9.18
CA GLY A 172 33.97 -0.33 10.32
C GLY A 172 32.46 -0.30 10.44
N THR A 173 31.88 -1.08 11.36
CA THR A 173 30.42 -1.11 11.55
C THR A 173 29.88 0.32 11.72
N ASN A 174 28.90 0.70 10.90
CA ASN A 174 28.27 2.03 10.88
C ASN A 174 29.24 3.22 10.67
N THR A 175 30.47 2.96 10.21
CA THR A 175 31.50 3.98 10.02
C THR A 175 31.81 4.11 8.54
N ILE A 176 31.54 5.28 7.96
CA ILE A 176 31.70 5.57 6.54
C ILE A 176 32.76 6.65 6.36
N ASP A 177 33.55 6.56 5.30
CA ASP A 177 34.47 7.62 4.90
C ASP A 177 33.73 8.97 4.72
N PRO A 178 34.36 10.10 5.08
CA PRO A 178 33.85 11.43 4.75
C PRO A 178 33.70 11.64 3.24
N LEU A 179 32.84 12.57 2.84
CA LEU A 179 32.69 12.97 1.44
C LEU A 179 33.97 13.66 0.93
N SER A 180 34.35 13.42 -0.32
CA SER A 180 35.57 14.04 -0.88
C SER A 180 35.38 15.53 -1.18
N LYS A 181 34.17 15.95 -1.57
CA LYS A 181 33.80 17.34 -1.85
C LYS A 181 32.77 17.85 -0.86
N THR A 182 32.75 19.16 -0.64
CA THR A 182 31.74 19.79 0.22
C THR A 182 30.40 19.81 -0.51
N PRO A 183 29.34 19.19 0.04
CA PRO A 183 28.01 19.33 -0.52
C PRO A 183 27.52 20.76 -0.31
N VAL A 184 26.71 21.24 -1.23
CA VAL A 184 26.11 22.57 -1.13
C VAL A 184 24.97 22.64 -0.10
N ASN A 185 24.40 21.49 0.26
CA ASN A 185 23.33 21.37 1.24
C ASN A 185 23.41 19.99 1.92
N ALA A 186 23.37 19.97 3.25
CA ALA A 186 23.47 18.78 4.08
C ALA A 186 22.31 17.80 3.86
N THR A 187 21.14 18.31 3.47
CA THR A 187 19.91 17.52 3.31
C THR A 187 19.65 17.11 1.86
N ALA A 188 20.41 17.64 0.89
CA ALA A 188 20.28 17.31 -0.52
C ALA A 188 21.33 16.29 -0.97
N ILE A 189 21.46 15.22 -0.18
CA ILE A 189 22.43 14.14 -0.35
C ILE A 189 21.66 12.83 -0.31
N PHE A 190 22.01 11.92 -1.22
CA PHE A 190 21.47 10.56 -1.23
C PHE A 190 22.60 9.56 -1.06
N LEU A 191 22.39 8.55 -0.22
CA LEU A 191 23.23 7.37 -0.16
C LEU A 191 22.51 6.21 -0.83
N ILE A 192 23.21 5.53 -1.73
CA ILE A 192 22.76 4.27 -2.30
C ILE A 192 23.58 3.17 -1.61
N VAL A 193 22.94 2.44 -0.71
CA VAL A 193 23.54 1.32 0.04
C VAL A 193 22.96 0.02 -0.50
N ASN A 194 23.80 -0.80 -1.14
CA ASN A 194 23.37 -2.08 -1.74
C ASN A 194 22.08 -1.99 -2.57
N GLN A 195 21.97 -0.94 -3.40
CA GLN A 195 20.82 -0.62 -4.27
C GLN A 195 19.60 -0.01 -3.57
N THR A 196 19.62 0.15 -2.24
CA THR A 196 18.60 0.93 -1.51
C THR A 196 19.02 2.39 -1.47
N THR A 197 18.14 3.28 -1.93
CA THR A 197 18.38 4.73 -1.85
C THR A 197 17.82 5.26 -0.53
N LEU A 198 18.66 5.97 0.21
CA LEU A 198 18.32 6.66 1.44
C LEU A 198 18.62 8.14 1.26
N ASP A 199 17.79 8.99 1.84
CA ASP A 199 17.98 10.43 1.85
C ASP A 199 18.29 10.94 3.27
N ALA A 200 18.83 12.15 3.33
CA ALA A 200 19.12 12.85 4.58
C ALA A 200 17.93 13.69 5.08
N PHE A 201 16.71 13.50 4.55
CA PHE A 201 15.53 14.22 5.02
C PHE A 201 14.99 13.61 6.33
N GLY A 202 14.28 14.43 7.13
CA GLY A 202 13.66 13.99 8.38
C GLY A 202 14.36 14.41 9.67
N GLY A 203 15.47 15.15 9.59
CA GLY A 203 16.14 15.69 10.78
C GLY A 203 16.58 14.56 11.73
N SER A 204 15.99 14.47 12.92
CA SER A 204 16.31 13.41 13.90
C SER A 204 15.89 12.00 13.45
N THR A 205 15.01 11.86 12.46
CA THR A 205 14.57 10.56 11.92
C THR A 205 15.32 10.15 10.65
N ALA A 206 16.31 10.92 10.20
CA ALA A 206 17.08 10.59 9.00
C ALA A 206 17.97 9.35 9.22
N ALA A 207 18.13 8.53 8.18
CA ALA A 207 18.98 7.34 8.19
C ALA A 207 20.48 7.69 8.30
N PHE A 208 20.86 8.90 7.88
CA PHE A 208 22.19 9.45 8.05
C PHE A 208 22.13 10.98 8.11
N ALA A 209 23.20 11.59 8.61
CA ALA A 209 23.41 13.03 8.61
C ALA A 209 24.79 13.36 8.03
N VAL A 210 24.91 14.53 7.41
CA VAL A 210 26.20 15.01 6.89
C VAL A 210 26.54 16.34 7.53
N ASN A 211 27.75 16.44 8.10
CA ASN A 211 28.28 17.70 8.57
C ASN A 211 28.98 18.41 7.41
N LEU A 212 28.45 19.54 6.96
CA LEU A 212 29.02 20.27 5.81
C LEU A 212 30.44 20.79 6.06
N SER A 213 30.78 21.11 7.31
CA SER A 213 32.09 21.66 7.64
C SER A 213 33.18 20.58 7.66
N THR A 214 32.85 19.38 8.13
CA THR A 214 33.81 18.27 8.26
C THR A 214 33.67 17.22 7.17
N LYS A 215 32.61 17.29 6.36
CA LYS A 215 32.21 16.32 5.33
C LYS A 215 31.88 14.93 5.88
N GLU A 216 31.82 14.79 7.20
CA GLU A 216 31.58 13.51 7.87
C GLU A 216 30.14 13.05 7.65
N VAL A 217 29.99 11.77 7.36
CA VAL A 217 28.71 11.08 7.23
C VAL A 217 28.47 10.28 8.51
N THR A 218 27.44 10.66 9.27
CA THR A 218 27.01 9.94 10.47
C THR A 218 25.86 9.02 10.13
N TRP A 219 26.06 7.71 10.23
CA TRP A 219 25.02 6.71 10.02
C TRP A 219 24.15 6.53 11.27
N ASN A 220 22.85 6.34 11.08
CA ASN A 220 21.92 5.98 12.15
C ASN A 220 21.23 4.64 11.83
N PRO A 221 21.72 3.52 12.38
CA PRO A 221 21.21 2.19 12.04
C PRO A 221 19.76 1.97 12.51
N ALA A 222 19.34 2.62 13.60
CA ALA A 222 17.96 2.52 14.10
C ALA A 222 16.96 3.16 13.12
N ASN A 223 17.33 4.29 12.51
CA ASN A 223 16.49 4.97 11.51
C ASN A 223 16.59 4.30 10.14
N ALA A 224 17.76 3.77 9.77
CA ALA A 224 17.97 3.04 8.52
C ALA A 224 17.35 1.63 8.52
N GLY A 225 17.13 1.05 9.70
CA GLY A 225 16.62 -0.31 9.89
C GLY A 225 17.69 -1.41 9.78
N TYR A 226 18.97 -1.06 9.66
CA TYR A 226 20.09 -1.99 9.58
C TYR A 226 21.44 -1.32 9.90
N ASP A 227 22.41 -2.15 10.31
CA ASP A 227 23.81 -1.76 10.46
C ASP A 227 24.55 -1.83 9.11
N LEU A 228 25.49 -0.92 8.89
CA LEU A 228 26.44 -1.02 7.77
C LEU A 228 27.58 -1.96 8.13
N ASP A 229 27.97 -2.79 7.18
CA ASP A 229 29.17 -3.62 7.23
C ASP A 229 30.19 -3.18 6.17
N THR A 230 31.46 -3.50 6.41
CA THR A 230 32.61 -3.29 5.53
C THR A 230 32.45 -3.88 4.12
N THR A 231 31.52 -4.82 3.95
CA THR A 231 31.19 -5.42 2.65
C THR A 231 30.13 -4.65 1.86
N ASP A 232 29.45 -3.68 2.49
CA ASP A 232 28.39 -2.91 1.85
C ASP A 232 28.92 -1.91 0.83
N ARG A 233 28.18 -1.81 -0.28
CA ARG A 233 28.47 -0.83 -1.32
C ARG A 233 27.68 0.45 -1.06
N VAL A 234 28.39 1.49 -0.61
CA VAL A 234 27.83 2.83 -0.40
C VAL A 234 28.25 3.78 -1.52
N ILE A 235 27.28 4.42 -2.17
CA ILE A 235 27.51 5.48 -3.16
C ILE A 235 26.83 6.75 -2.67
N ALA A 236 27.58 7.83 -2.56
CA ALA A 236 27.02 9.15 -2.28
C ALA A 236 26.73 9.90 -3.58
N VAL A 237 25.58 10.56 -3.62
CA VAL A 237 25.14 11.42 -4.73
C VAL A 237 24.73 12.76 -4.16
N TYR A 238 25.41 13.84 -4.57
CA TYR A 238 25.16 15.19 -4.05
C TYR A 238 25.62 16.26 -5.04
N SER A 239 25.17 17.49 -4.82
CA SER A 239 25.61 18.65 -5.62
C SER A 239 26.76 19.37 -4.93
N THR A 240 27.76 19.79 -5.71
CA THR A 240 28.94 20.52 -5.23
C THR A 240 29.35 21.63 -6.21
N ILE A 241 30.05 22.65 -5.71
CA ILE A 241 30.65 23.73 -6.51
C ILE A 241 32.16 23.52 -6.76
N GLU A 242 32.73 22.45 -6.20
CA GLU A 242 34.14 22.06 -6.33
C GLU A 242 34.40 21.19 -7.56
#